data_AF-A0A0V1P9G5-F1
#
_entry.id   AF-A0A0V1P9G5-F1
#
_cell.length_a   1.000
_cell.length_b   1.000
_cell.length_c   1.000
_cell.angle_alpha   90.00
_cell.angle_beta   90.00
_cell.angle_gamma   90.00
#
_symmetry.space_group_name_H-M   'P 1'
#
loop_
_entity.id
_entity.type
_entity.pdbx_description
1 polymer ?
#
loop_
_entity_poly.entity_id
_entity_poly.type
_entity_poly.pdbx_seq_one_letter_code
_entity_poly.pdbx_strand_id
1 'polypeptide(L)'
;MIERQAVQPWLLQGNGIWFFMRFESQFNIFTQYFHPTLLNNIVEQSHVYAAQCNSNFQITETELETFLETLLKMGLVPKPRYSMYWSMELRCDAIVDAVSRNRFHEVLRYLHFNDNSEAVVD
;
A
#
# COMPACT_ATOMS: atom_id res chain seq x y z
N MET A 1 -18.04 38.02 -32.89
CA MET A 1 -19.48 37.94 -32.59
C MET A 1 -19.91 36.54 -33.01
N ILE A 2 -19.85 35.55 -32.10
CA ILE A 2 -20.98 34.97 -31.34
C ILE A 2 -21.94 34.22 -32.29
N GLU A 3 -22.38 32.96 -32.14
CA GLU A 3 -22.07 31.80 -31.30
C GLU A 3 -23.07 30.66 -31.66
N ARG A 4 -22.70 29.38 -31.41
CA ARG A 4 -23.55 28.16 -31.22
C ARG A 4 -24.30 27.65 -32.47
N GLN A 5 -24.46 26.38 -32.78
CA GLN A 5 -24.47 25.04 -32.14
C GLN A 5 -24.38 24.05 -33.34
N ALA A 6 -23.95 22.80 -33.32
CA ALA A 6 -23.59 21.84 -32.29
C ALA A 6 -22.78 20.76 -33.03
N VAL A 7 -21.63 20.37 -32.50
CA VAL A 7 -21.26 18.97 -32.64
C VAL A 7 -20.72 18.59 -31.29
N GLN A 8 -21.37 17.61 -30.68
CA GLN A 8 -20.80 16.86 -29.58
C GLN A 8 -20.16 15.62 -30.20
N PRO A 9 -18.85 15.63 -30.53
CA PRO A 9 -18.25 14.62 -31.37
C PRO A 9 -17.67 13.45 -30.55
N TRP A 10 -18.13 13.27 -29.31
CA TRP A 10 -17.83 12.09 -28.47
C TRP A 10 -18.29 10.76 -29.10
N LEU A 11 -18.78 10.78 -30.34
CA LEU A 11 -19.31 9.64 -31.09
C LEU A 11 -18.42 9.15 -32.26
N LEU A 12 -17.32 9.84 -32.63
CA LEU A 12 -16.61 9.50 -33.89
C LEU A 12 -15.15 9.07 -33.78
N GLN A 13 -14.55 8.98 -32.60
CA GLN A 13 -13.19 8.43 -32.48
C GLN A 13 -13.22 7.28 -31.47
N GLY A 14 -13.59 6.12 -32.00
CA GLY A 14 -13.81 4.89 -31.27
C GLY A 14 -12.61 4.56 -30.40
N ASN A 15 -12.86 4.50 -29.09
CA ASN A 15 -11.88 4.12 -28.07
C ASN A 15 -12.61 3.82 -26.74
N GLY A 16 -13.77 3.14 -26.79
CA GLY A 16 -14.46 2.66 -25.57
C GLY A 16 -13.57 1.72 -24.74
N ILE A 17 -12.71 0.96 -25.42
CA ILE A 17 -11.69 0.11 -24.79
C ILE A 17 -10.58 0.95 -24.14
N TRP A 18 -10.21 2.10 -24.71
CA TRP A 18 -9.18 2.96 -24.13
C TRP A 18 -9.69 3.87 -23.01
N PHE A 19 -10.98 4.21 -22.99
CA PHE A 19 -11.62 4.83 -21.84
C PHE A 19 -11.69 3.84 -20.66
N PHE A 20 -11.96 2.56 -20.94
CA PHE A 20 -11.91 1.48 -19.96
C PHE A 20 -10.48 1.13 -19.52
N MET A 21 -9.50 1.11 -20.45
CA MET A 21 -8.08 0.87 -20.13
C MET A 21 -7.39 2.05 -19.44
N ARG A 22 -8.01 3.24 -19.41
CA ARG A 22 -7.45 4.42 -18.73
C ARG A 22 -7.74 4.45 -17.22
N PHE A 23 -8.60 3.56 -16.71
CA PHE A 23 -9.05 3.64 -15.31
C PHE A 23 -8.26 2.80 -14.31
N GLU A 24 -7.32 1.95 -14.69
CA GLU A 24 -6.55 1.18 -13.71
C GLU A 24 -5.07 1.54 -13.73
N SER A 25 -4.76 2.77 -13.30
CA SER A 25 -3.42 3.02 -12.77
C SER A 25 -3.22 2.13 -11.54
N GLN A 26 -1.98 1.68 -11.29
CA GLN A 26 -1.67 0.84 -10.13
C GLN A 26 -2.18 1.46 -8.81
N PHE A 27 -2.19 2.79 -8.73
CA PHE A 27 -2.74 3.55 -7.62
C PHE A 27 -4.24 3.30 -7.40
N ASN A 28 -5.04 3.17 -8.46
CA ASN A 28 -6.48 2.94 -8.36
C ASN A 28 -6.80 1.53 -7.83
N ILE A 29 -6.07 0.52 -8.29
CA ILE A 29 -6.22 -0.85 -7.80
C ILE A 29 -5.78 -0.96 -6.33
N PHE A 30 -4.64 -0.36 -5.98
CA PHE A 30 -4.14 -0.40 -4.60
C PHE A 30 -5.16 0.22 -3.63
N THR A 31 -5.65 1.42 -3.92
CA THR A 31 -6.62 2.12 -3.07
C THR A 31 -8.01 1.48 -3.06
N GLN A 32 -8.36 0.69 -4.09
CA GLN A 32 -9.57 -0.12 -4.10
C GLN A 32 -9.51 -1.26 -3.07
N TYR A 33 -8.36 -1.92 -2.91
CA TYR A 33 -8.19 -3.03 -1.95
C TYR A 33 -7.77 -2.54 -0.56
N PHE A 34 -6.91 -1.53 -0.49
CA PHE A 34 -6.41 -0.91 0.73
C PHE A 34 -7.11 0.42 0.97
N HIS A 35 -8.40 0.35 1.26
CA HIS A 35 -9.21 1.53 1.53
C HIS A 35 -8.69 2.30 2.76
N PRO A 36 -8.75 3.65 2.78
CA PRO A 36 -8.25 4.44 3.92
C PRO A 36 -8.80 4.00 5.28
N THR A 37 -10.08 3.63 5.35
CA THR A 37 -10.68 3.09 6.59
C THR A 37 -9.98 1.83 7.10
N LEU A 38 -9.55 0.94 6.20
CA LEU A 38 -8.80 -0.26 6.57
C LEU A 38 -7.40 0.12 7.06
N LEU A 39 -6.72 1.03 6.36
CA LEU A 39 -5.39 1.50 6.73
C LEU A 39 -5.40 2.16 8.11
N ASN A 40 -6.40 2.99 8.40
CA ASN A 40 -6.56 3.65 9.70
C ASN A 40 -6.75 2.64 10.82
N ASN A 41 -7.60 1.64 10.61
CA ASN A 41 -7.78 0.58 11.59
C ASN A 41 -6.45 -0.16 11.84
N ILE A 42 -5.71 -0.53 10.79
CA ILE A 42 -4.42 -1.20 10.97
C ILE A 42 -3.42 -0.32 11.73
N VAL A 43 -3.37 0.98 11.44
CA VAL A 43 -2.51 1.94 12.17
C VAL A 43 -2.88 1.98 13.64
N GLU A 44 -4.16 2.17 13.96
CA GLU A 44 -4.69 2.23 15.33
C GLU A 44 -4.39 0.94 16.10
N GLN A 45 -4.69 -0.21 15.51
CA GLN A 45 -4.46 -1.51 16.16
C GLN A 45 -2.97 -1.81 16.34
N SER A 46 -2.12 -1.38 15.41
CA SER A 46 -0.66 -1.49 15.55
C SER A 46 -0.12 -0.64 16.69
N HIS A 47 -0.68 0.56 16.93
CA HIS A 47 -0.31 1.41 18.07
C HIS A 47 -0.82 0.82 19.39
N VAL A 48 -2.04 0.28 19.43
CA VAL A 48 -2.58 -0.42 20.60
C VAL A 48 -1.66 -1.58 20.98
N TYR A 49 -1.28 -2.43 20.03
CA TYR A 49 -0.38 -3.55 20.29
C TYR A 49 1.02 -3.09 20.74
N ALA A 50 1.55 -2.02 20.14
CA ALA A 50 2.81 -1.45 20.59
C ALA A 50 2.75 -1.01 22.06
N ALA A 51 1.67 -0.35 22.48
CA ALA A 51 1.45 0.05 23.86
C ALA A 51 1.35 -1.18 24.79
N GLN A 52 0.65 -2.24 24.38
CA GLN A 52 0.58 -3.52 25.10
C GLN A 52 1.97 -4.17 25.28
N CYS A 53 2.87 -3.97 24.30
CA CYS A 53 4.25 -4.43 24.35
C CYS A 53 5.21 -3.48 25.10
N ASN A 54 4.70 -2.40 25.71
CA ASN A 54 5.52 -1.33 26.30
C ASN A 54 6.51 -0.70 25.31
N SER A 55 6.10 -0.57 24.05
CA SER A 55 6.87 0.08 22.99
C SER A 55 6.26 1.44 22.64
N ASN A 56 7.12 2.37 22.23
CA ASN A 56 6.74 3.66 21.66
C ASN A 56 6.66 3.61 20.12
N PHE A 57 6.48 2.43 19.54
CA PHE A 57 6.34 2.28 18.10
C PHE A 57 5.17 3.14 17.60
N GLN A 58 5.43 3.83 16.50
CA GLN A 58 4.48 4.65 15.77
C GLN A 58 4.61 4.32 14.30
N ILE A 59 3.53 4.45 13.57
CA ILE A 59 3.46 4.30 12.11
C ILE A 59 2.37 5.23 11.58
N THR A 60 2.61 5.85 10.43
CA THR A 60 1.61 6.65 9.73
C THR A 60 0.92 5.84 8.63
N GLU A 61 -0.25 6.29 8.15
CA GLU A 61 -0.92 5.68 7.00
C GLU A 61 0.03 5.60 5.78
N THR A 62 0.76 6.67 5.48
CA THR A 62 1.72 6.70 4.36
C THR A 62 2.87 5.71 4.52
N GLU A 63 3.38 5.51 5.73
CA GLU A 63 4.39 4.48 6.01
C GLU A 63 3.81 3.07 5.85
N LEU A 64 2.55 2.86 6.27
CA LEU A 64 1.85 1.60 6.09
C LEU A 64 1.60 1.30 4.61
N GLU A 65 1.17 2.28 3.81
CA GLU A 65 1.03 2.16 2.36
C GLU A 65 2.35 1.75 1.71
N THR A 66 3.43 2.46 2.04
CA THR A 66 4.78 2.16 1.54
C THR A 66 5.22 0.73 1.91
N PHE A 67 4.89 0.29 3.13
CA PHE A 67 5.16 -1.07 3.59
C PHE A 67 4.35 -2.12 2.82
N LEU A 68 3.06 -1.89 2.58
CA LEU A 68 2.19 -2.80 1.82
C LEU A 68 2.61 -2.88 0.35
N GLU A 69 2.93 -1.75 -0.29
CA GLU A 69 3.50 -1.73 -1.63
C GLU A 69 4.81 -2.51 -1.70
N THR A 70 5.64 -2.38 -0.67
CA THR A 70 6.89 -3.14 -0.54
C THR A 70 6.62 -4.64 -0.48
N LEU A 71 5.63 -5.09 0.31
CA LEU A 71 5.22 -6.50 0.37
C LEU A 71 4.72 -7.01 -0.99
N LEU A 72 3.92 -6.22 -1.71
CA LEU A 72 3.44 -6.57 -3.05
C LEU A 72 4.61 -6.76 -4.02
N LYS A 73 5.58 -5.83 -4.03
CA LYS A 73 6.80 -5.94 -4.85
C LYS A 73 7.62 -7.18 -4.49
N MET A 74 7.76 -7.49 -3.20
CA MET A 74 8.45 -8.70 -2.73
C MET A 74 7.74 -9.98 -3.19
N GLY A 75 6.40 -9.98 -3.26
CA GLY A 75 5.62 -11.08 -3.82
C GLY A 75 5.88 -11.33 -5.31
N LEU A 76 6.14 -10.27 -6.08
CA LEU A 76 6.50 -10.37 -7.50
C LEU A 76 7.92 -10.90 -7.73
N VAL A 77 8.86 -10.53 -6.86
CA VAL A 77 10.27 -10.94 -6.94
C VAL A 77 10.66 -11.62 -5.62
N PRO A 78 10.20 -12.85 -5.36
CA PRO A 78 10.42 -13.51 -4.08
C PRO A 78 11.90 -13.81 -3.84
N LYS A 79 12.34 -13.61 -2.60
CA LYS A 79 13.66 -14.02 -2.12
C LYS A 79 13.52 -14.94 -0.91
N PRO A 80 14.48 -15.84 -0.66
CA PRO A 80 14.40 -16.77 0.48
C PRO A 80 14.33 -16.09 1.85
N ARG A 81 14.85 -14.86 1.97
CA ARG A 81 14.87 -14.09 3.22
C ARG A 81 14.67 -12.60 2.93
N TYR A 82 13.90 -11.91 3.77
CA TYR A 82 13.68 -10.46 3.64
C TYR A 82 14.97 -9.64 3.64
N SER A 83 15.98 -10.05 4.41
CA SER A 83 17.27 -9.35 4.46
C SER A 83 17.99 -9.27 3.11
N MET A 84 17.67 -10.15 2.17
CA MET A 84 18.31 -10.20 0.85
C MET A 84 17.88 -9.06 -0.07
N TYR A 85 16.70 -8.44 0.15
CA TYR A 85 16.27 -7.26 -0.63
C TYR A 85 17.13 -6.02 -0.40
N TRP A 86 17.82 -5.95 0.74
CA TRP A 86 18.78 -4.88 1.09
C TRP A 86 20.25 -5.34 1.02
N SER A 87 20.52 -6.54 0.50
CA SER A 87 21.90 -7.01 0.28
C SER A 87 22.50 -6.37 -0.98
N MET A 88 23.82 -6.20 -1.03
CA MET A 88 24.49 -5.60 -2.21
C MET A 88 24.31 -6.44 -3.48
N GLU A 89 24.30 -7.77 -3.36
CA GLU A 89 24.24 -8.69 -4.50
C GLU A 89 22.84 -8.85 -5.10
N LEU A 90 21.80 -8.68 -4.27
CA LEU A 90 20.41 -8.93 -4.65
C LEU A 90 19.51 -7.72 -4.40
N ARG A 91 20.12 -6.54 -4.34
CA ARG A 91 19.47 -5.25 -4.09
C ARG A 91 18.32 -5.05 -5.06
N CYS A 92 17.19 -4.58 -4.54
CA CYS A 92 16.08 -4.08 -5.34
C CYS A 92 15.88 -2.60 -5.01
N ASP A 93 16.35 -1.70 -5.88
CA ASP A 93 16.36 -0.25 -5.60
C ASP A 93 14.96 0.29 -5.29
N ALA A 94 13.94 -0.21 -6.00
CA ALA A 94 12.53 0.13 -5.75
C ALA A 94 12.00 -0.25 -4.36
N ILE A 95 12.70 -1.12 -3.62
CA ILE A 95 12.39 -1.51 -2.23
C ILE A 95 13.31 -0.76 -1.26
N VAL A 96 14.61 -0.70 -1.57
CA VAL A 96 15.61 -0.07 -0.70
C VAL A 96 15.36 1.43 -0.54
N ASP A 97 14.92 2.10 -1.61
CA ASP A 97 14.66 3.53 -1.60
C ASP A 97 13.31 3.87 -0.95
N ALA A 98 12.39 2.90 -0.86
CA ALA A 98 11.06 3.08 -0.28
C ALA A 98 11.07 2.94 1.26
N VAL A 99 11.77 1.93 1.80
CA VAL A 99 11.82 1.70 3.25
C VAL A 99 13.15 1.07 3.67
N SER A 100 13.70 1.52 4.80
CA SER A 100 14.93 0.92 5.34
C SER A 100 14.66 -0.49 5.89
N ARG A 101 15.66 -1.38 5.84
CA ARG A 101 15.55 -2.75 6.37
C ARG A 101 15.08 -2.77 7.83
N ASN A 102 15.66 -1.91 8.67
CA ASN A 102 15.32 -1.87 10.10
C ASN A 102 13.89 -1.40 10.32
N ARG A 103 13.45 -0.36 9.59
CA ARG A 103 12.08 0.14 9.67
C ARG A 103 11.09 -0.89 9.17
N PHE A 104 11.39 -1.59 8.07
CA PHE A 104 10.56 -2.70 7.58
C PHE A 104 10.37 -3.79 8.64
N HIS A 105 11.44 -4.22 9.31
CA HIS A 105 11.34 -5.21 10.39
C HIS A 105 10.60 -4.69 11.62
N GLU A 106 10.75 -3.41 11.94
CA GLU A 106 10.03 -2.78 13.05
C GLU A 106 8.52 -2.72 12.77
N VAL A 107 8.12 -2.28 11.57
CA VAL A 107 6.72 -2.31 11.14
C VAL A 107 6.18 -3.73 11.14
N LEU A 108 6.92 -4.69 10.56
CA LEU A 108 6.53 -6.10 10.54
C LEU A 108 6.32 -6.68 11.95
N ARG A 109 7.06 -6.22 12.95
CA ARG A 109 6.96 -6.69 14.34
C ARG A 109 5.69 -6.20 15.05
N TYR A 110 5.26 -4.96 14.77
CA TYR A 110 4.16 -4.34 15.50
C TYR A 110 2.85 -4.27 14.69
N LEU A 111 2.87 -4.59 13.40
CA LEU A 111 1.68 -4.63 12.55
C LEU A 111 0.59 -5.52 13.16
N HIS A 112 -0.55 -4.93 13.52
CA HIS A 112 -1.71 -5.62 14.09
C HIS A 112 -3.00 -5.18 13.41
N PHE A 113 -3.99 -6.06 13.43
CA PHE A 113 -5.28 -5.89 12.76
C PHE A 113 -6.46 -5.87 13.72
N ASN A 114 -6.25 -6.26 14.98
CA ASN A 114 -7.27 -6.32 16.02
C ASN A 114 -6.62 -6.11 17.40
N ASP A 115 -7.43 -5.71 18.37
CA ASP A 115 -7.00 -5.64 19.77
C ASP A 115 -6.87 -7.06 20.34
N ASN A 116 -5.67 -7.40 20.81
CA ASN A 116 -5.41 -8.71 21.40
C ASN A 116 -6.10 -8.94 22.75
N SER A 117 -6.60 -7.90 23.42
CA SER A 117 -7.39 -8.03 24.65
C SER A 117 -8.82 -8.51 24.39
N GLU A 118 -9.34 -8.26 23.19
CA GLU A 118 -10.67 -8.66 22.73
C GLU A 118 -10.61 -9.88 21.80
N ALA A 119 -9.43 -10.50 21.65
CA ALA A 119 -9.27 -11.69 20.85
C ALA A 119 -10.05 -12.85 21.46
N VAL A 120 -11.05 -13.34 20.75
CA VAL A 120 -11.74 -14.58 21.11
C VAL A 120 -10.76 -15.72 20.89
N VAL A 121 -10.41 -16.41 21.98
CA VAL A 121 -9.57 -17.61 21.93
C VAL A 121 -10.48 -18.78 21.56
N ASP A 122 -10.40 -19.23 20.30
CA ASP A 122 -11.04 -20.46 19.83
C ASP A 122 -10.44 -21.72 20.50
#